data_AF-A0A821DL41-F1
#
_entry.id   AF-A0A821DL41-F1
#
_cell.length_a   1.000
_cell.length_b   1.000
_cell.length_c   1.000
_cell.angle_alpha   90.00
_cell.angle_beta   90.00
_cell.angle_gamma   90.00
#
_symmetry.space_group_name_H-M   'P 1'
#
loop_
_entity.id
_entity.type
_entity.pdbx_description
1 polymer ?
#
loop_
_entity_poly.entity_id
_entity_poly.type
_entity_poly.pdbx_seq_one_letter_code
_entity_poly.pdbx_strand_id
1 'polypeptide(L)'
;TLDLIEAKTTGCFDLLDEESKLPTPRAEHFTSEVHNRNKGHPRLDLPRKSKLRSSREIRDDEGFLIQHFAGAVVYSTAQFIEKNNDALHASLLILVQECRNSFMKGLFPKLPELEQSAGKLNFISVGSKFRSQLTDLMNKLRSTGISFIRCIKPNLKMVPNLFEGGQILSQLQCSGMVSVLALMQQGFPSRTQFAELYSMYKSYLPAELVRLEPRLFCKALFKALNLRDADFKFGLTKVFFRPGKFAEFDQLMKSDPQNLATLISKVKQWLIWTRWKTAQWCALSVIKLKNKILYRRKCLIDIQRHVRMHLVYRRYAPRIRGLVKAKALHEQVASMEKIAAQMKVNKEQIYQQIHQLKQRVDQLINQIANTHMTSTQIDDAYNDLVSSIDREFRRLKQALVEQEMKAEQERLKTIQGELESEKHKKIDEDKRSEQEKEEFRQRSVIAQRQREEEQLKGKLTAEESRRQKERQAQEGAEETFLEE
;
A
#
# COMPACT_ATOMS: atom_id res chain seq x y z
N THR A 1 -36.95 -11.48 -29.15
CA THR A 1 -36.55 -12.04 -30.46
C THR A 1 -35.19 -12.64 -30.37
N LEU A 2 -34.16 -11.92 -29.91
CA LEU A 2 -32.84 -12.50 -29.67
C LEU A 2 -32.95 -13.72 -28.73
N ASP A 3 -33.67 -13.60 -27.62
CA ASP A 3 -33.88 -14.70 -26.67
C ASP A 3 -34.61 -15.89 -27.33
N LEU A 4 -35.65 -15.67 -28.12
CA LEU A 4 -36.35 -16.72 -28.88
C LEU A 4 -35.41 -17.50 -29.82
N ILE A 5 -34.38 -16.85 -30.36
CA ILE A 5 -33.45 -17.46 -31.33
C ILE A 5 -32.24 -18.10 -30.62
N GLU A 6 -31.76 -17.48 -29.55
CA GLU A 6 -30.45 -17.73 -28.94
C GLU A 6 -30.50 -18.19 -27.47
N ALA A 7 -31.67 -18.22 -26.81
CA ALA A 7 -31.78 -18.70 -25.44
C ALA A 7 -31.28 -20.14 -25.32
N LYS A 8 -30.58 -20.45 -24.22
CA LYS A 8 -30.16 -21.82 -23.96
C LYS A 8 -31.38 -22.74 -23.79
N THR A 9 -31.29 -23.96 -24.30
CA THR A 9 -32.28 -25.08 -24.22
C THR A 9 -33.70 -24.81 -24.74
N THR A 10 -33.99 -23.57 -25.15
CA THR A 10 -35.33 -23.10 -25.58
C THR A 10 -35.28 -22.16 -26.78
N GLY A 11 -34.10 -21.75 -27.23
CA GLY A 11 -33.92 -20.95 -28.44
C GLY A 11 -33.92 -21.80 -29.71
N CYS A 12 -34.35 -21.23 -30.83
CA CYS A 12 -34.45 -21.95 -32.10
C CYS A 12 -33.13 -22.64 -32.54
N PHE A 13 -31.95 -22.05 -32.27
CA PHE A 13 -30.68 -22.70 -32.62
C PHE A 13 -30.36 -23.90 -31.72
N ASP A 14 -30.56 -23.78 -30.40
CA ASP A 14 -30.33 -24.87 -29.45
C ASP A 14 -31.28 -26.05 -29.75
N LEU A 15 -32.55 -25.78 -30.05
CA LEU A 15 -33.53 -26.80 -30.46
C LEU A 15 -33.16 -27.46 -31.81
N LEU A 16 -32.63 -26.70 -32.77
CA LEU A 16 -32.16 -27.24 -34.04
C LEU A 16 -30.95 -28.17 -33.85
N ASP A 17 -30.08 -27.85 -32.90
CA ASP A 17 -28.92 -28.65 -32.51
C ASP A 17 -29.28 -29.87 -31.64
N GLU A 18 -30.40 -29.84 -30.89
CA GLU A 18 -30.99 -31.01 -30.24
C GLU A 18 -31.55 -31.98 -31.30
N GLU A 19 -32.38 -31.48 -32.21
CA GLU A 19 -33.01 -32.27 -33.28
C GLU A 19 -32.00 -32.90 -34.24
N SER A 20 -30.94 -32.17 -34.60
CA SER A 20 -29.88 -32.67 -35.50
C SER A 20 -29.06 -33.82 -34.89
N LYS A 21 -29.18 -34.08 -33.58
CA LYS A 21 -28.50 -35.20 -32.87
C LYS A 21 -29.41 -36.41 -32.67
N LEU A 22 -30.69 -36.34 -33.03
CA LEU A 22 -31.60 -37.48 -32.92
C LEU A 22 -31.21 -38.57 -33.94
N PRO A 23 -31.47 -39.86 -33.65
CA PRO A 23 -31.20 -40.96 -34.59
C PRO A 23 -31.95 -40.84 -35.92
N THR A 24 -33.13 -40.19 -35.91
CA THR A 24 -33.95 -39.92 -37.09
C THR A 24 -34.43 -38.46 -37.05
N PRO A 25 -33.61 -37.50 -37.51
CA PRO A 25 -33.97 -36.08 -37.46
C PRO A 25 -35.13 -35.77 -38.43
N ARG A 26 -36.09 -34.95 -38.01
CA ARG A 26 -37.25 -34.55 -38.83
C ARG A 26 -37.57 -33.07 -38.70
N ALA A 27 -37.67 -32.34 -39.81
CA ALA A 27 -37.99 -30.91 -39.81
C ALA A 27 -39.38 -30.58 -39.21
N GLU A 28 -40.35 -31.50 -39.35
CA GLU A 28 -41.69 -31.41 -38.76
C GLU A 28 -41.69 -31.59 -37.23
N HIS A 29 -40.71 -32.33 -36.70
CA HIS A 29 -40.54 -32.49 -35.26
C HIS A 29 -39.88 -31.25 -34.66
N PHE A 30 -38.84 -30.71 -35.33
CA PHE A 30 -38.24 -29.43 -35.00
C PHE A 30 -39.24 -28.25 -34.94
N THR A 31 -40.11 -28.08 -35.94
CA THR A 31 -41.16 -27.03 -35.92
C THR A 31 -42.13 -27.20 -34.76
N SER A 32 -42.58 -28.44 -34.54
CA SER A 32 -43.46 -28.79 -33.44
C SER A 32 -42.80 -28.46 -32.09
N GLU A 33 -41.52 -28.78 -31.91
CA GLU A 33 -40.75 -28.47 -30.70
C GLU A 33 -40.52 -26.97 -30.50
N VAL A 34 -40.23 -26.19 -31.55
CA VAL A 34 -40.15 -24.72 -31.45
C VAL A 34 -41.49 -24.13 -31.00
N HIS A 35 -42.61 -24.56 -31.60
CA HIS A 35 -43.94 -24.11 -31.16
C HIS A 35 -44.27 -24.61 -29.75
N ASN A 36 -43.78 -25.80 -29.34
CA ASN A 36 -44.06 -26.40 -28.05
C ASN A 36 -43.27 -25.78 -26.89
N ARG A 37 -41.97 -25.58 -27.06
CA ARG A 37 -41.05 -25.02 -26.06
C ARG A 37 -41.28 -23.53 -25.85
N ASN A 38 -41.78 -22.82 -26.87
CA ASN A 38 -41.99 -21.37 -26.85
C ASN A 38 -43.48 -20.95 -26.89
N LYS A 39 -44.42 -21.80 -26.42
CA LYS A 39 -45.86 -21.49 -26.38
C LYS A 39 -46.14 -20.13 -25.74
N GLY A 40 -46.91 -19.30 -26.44
CA GLY A 40 -47.32 -17.98 -25.94
C GLY A 40 -46.24 -16.88 -26.01
N HIS A 41 -45.05 -17.15 -26.53
CA HIS A 41 -44.01 -16.13 -26.67
C HIS A 41 -44.48 -15.03 -27.66
N PRO A 42 -44.51 -13.73 -27.28
CA PRO A 42 -45.23 -12.66 -27.99
C PRO A 42 -44.62 -12.23 -29.35
N ARG A 43 -43.63 -12.98 -29.84
CA ARG A 43 -42.99 -12.76 -31.14
C ARG A 43 -42.84 -14.05 -31.95
N LEU A 44 -43.49 -15.14 -31.53
CA LEU A 44 -43.62 -16.39 -32.27
C LEU A 44 -45.10 -16.58 -32.63
N ASP A 45 -45.37 -16.90 -33.90
CA ASP A 45 -46.72 -17.09 -34.44
C ASP A 45 -46.72 -18.22 -35.48
N LEU A 46 -47.90 -18.71 -35.83
CA LEU A 46 -48.10 -19.69 -36.92
C LEU A 46 -48.04 -19.00 -38.29
N PRO A 47 -47.53 -19.66 -39.36
CA PRO A 47 -47.45 -19.09 -40.71
C PRO A 47 -48.78 -18.50 -41.22
N ARG A 48 -49.90 -19.18 -40.90
CA ARG A 48 -51.27 -18.75 -41.23
C ARG A 48 -51.67 -17.36 -40.74
N LYS A 49 -51.03 -16.83 -39.68
CA LYS A 49 -51.24 -15.46 -39.19
C LYS A 49 -50.57 -14.39 -40.06
N SER A 50 -49.76 -14.78 -41.05
CA SER A 50 -49.13 -13.83 -41.97
C SER A 50 -50.14 -13.02 -42.76
N LYS A 51 -49.77 -11.78 -43.12
CA LYS A 51 -50.53 -10.92 -44.03
C LYS A 51 -50.37 -11.32 -45.50
N LEU A 52 -49.29 -12.03 -45.84
CA LEU A 52 -48.97 -12.42 -47.21
C LEU A 52 -49.61 -13.77 -47.56
N ARG A 53 -50.28 -13.87 -48.72
CA ARG A 53 -51.01 -15.08 -49.16
C ARG A 53 -50.11 -16.31 -49.25
N SER A 54 -48.97 -16.22 -49.94
CA SER A 54 -48.02 -17.34 -50.10
C SER A 54 -47.45 -17.86 -48.77
N SER A 55 -47.40 -17.02 -47.73
CA SER A 55 -46.98 -17.46 -46.40
C SER A 55 -48.08 -18.22 -45.62
N ARG A 56 -49.34 -18.17 -46.05
CA ARG A 56 -50.46 -18.92 -45.44
C ARG A 56 -50.63 -20.32 -46.02
N GLU A 57 -50.00 -20.57 -47.17
CA GLU A 57 -50.02 -21.86 -47.87
C GLU A 57 -49.03 -22.85 -47.24
N ILE A 58 -48.03 -22.36 -46.49
CA ILE A 58 -47.13 -23.16 -45.65
C ILE A 58 -47.92 -23.75 -44.47
N ARG A 59 -47.77 -25.06 -44.23
CA ARG A 59 -48.44 -25.72 -43.10
C ARG A 59 -47.80 -25.35 -41.76
N ASP A 60 -48.54 -25.51 -40.66
CA ASP A 60 -48.07 -25.16 -39.31
C ASP A 60 -46.90 -26.03 -38.83
N ASP A 61 -46.80 -27.26 -39.36
CA ASP A 61 -45.70 -28.21 -39.16
C ASP A 61 -44.50 -28.00 -40.11
N GLU A 62 -44.62 -27.14 -41.12
CA GLU A 62 -43.55 -26.86 -42.10
C GLU A 62 -42.85 -25.51 -41.86
N GLY A 63 -43.33 -24.70 -40.90
CA GLY A 63 -42.77 -23.38 -40.65
C GLY A 63 -43.29 -22.65 -39.43
N PHE A 64 -42.66 -21.51 -39.16
CA PHE A 64 -43.07 -20.59 -38.10
C PHE A 64 -42.87 -19.13 -38.52
N LEU A 65 -43.61 -18.22 -37.87
CA LEU A 65 -43.50 -16.78 -38.05
C LEU A 65 -42.76 -16.17 -36.85
N ILE A 66 -41.70 -15.42 -37.10
CA ILE A 66 -41.04 -14.60 -36.07
C ILE A 66 -41.31 -13.11 -36.34
N GLN A 67 -41.72 -12.40 -35.29
CA GLN A 67 -41.80 -10.94 -35.29
C GLN A 67 -40.40 -10.37 -35.02
N HIS A 68 -39.70 -9.98 -36.09
CA HIS A 68 -38.45 -9.23 -35.99
C HIS A 68 -38.73 -7.76 -35.79
N PHE A 69 -37.70 -7.02 -35.38
CA PHE A 69 -37.77 -5.56 -35.26
C PHE A 69 -38.12 -4.87 -36.59
N ALA A 70 -37.71 -5.45 -37.72
CA ALA A 70 -38.04 -4.96 -39.06
C ALA A 70 -39.42 -5.41 -39.59
N GLY A 71 -40.09 -6.35 -38.93
CA GLY A 71 -41.38 -6.90 -39.35
C GLY A 71 -41.53 -8.40 -39.14
N ALA A 72 -42.70 -8.93 -39.51
CA ALA A 72 -43.00 -10.36 -39.52
C ALA A 72 -42.23 -11.08 -40.64
N VAL A 73 -41.51 -12.15 -40.31
CA VAL A 73 -40.83 -13.04 -41.27
C VAL A 73 -41.32 -14.46 -41.04
N VAL A 74 -41.68 -15.15 -42.12
CA VAL A 74 -42.06 -16.57 -42.08
C VAL A 74 -40.89 -17.42 -42.57
N TYR A 75 -40.54 -18.42 -41.79
CA TYR A 75 -39.44 -19.36 -42.04
C TYR A 75 -40.04 -20.73 -42.36
N SER A 76 -39.63 -21.30 -43.50
CA SER A 76 -39.88 -22.72 -43.82
C SER A 76 -38.68 -23.54 -43.36
N THR A 77 -38.94 -24.65 -42.65
CA THR A 77 -37.91 -25.43 -41.94
C THR A 77 -37.43 -26.67 -42.69
N ALA A 78 -38.03 -27.00 -43.84
CA ALA A 78 -37.84 -28.28 -44.53
C ALA A 78 -36.36 -28.70 -44.73
N GLN A 79 -35.46 -27.72 -44.94
CA GLN A 79 -34.01 -27.95 -45.14
C GLN A 79 -33.14 -27.43 -43.98
N PHE A 80 -33.70 -27.09 -42.82
CA PHE A 80 -32.93 -26.45 -41.73
C PHE A 80 -31.92 -27.41 -41.10
N ILE A 81 -32.31 -28.66 -40.85
CA ILE A 81 -31.45 -29.67 -40.23
C ILE A 81 -30.25 -29.97 -41.15
N GLU A 82 -30.51 -30.27 -42.43
CA GLU A 82 -29.48 -30.53 -43.43
C GLU A 82 -28.50 -29.35 -43.56
N LYS A 83 -29.00 -28.11 -43.65
CA LYS A 83 -28.16 -26.90 -43.76
C LYS A 83 -27.45 -26.51 -42.47
N ASN A 84 -27.88 -27.02 -41.31
CA ASN A 84 -27.21 -26.78 -40.04
C ASN A 84 -26.08 -27.77 -39.78
N ASN A 85 -26.07 -28.93 -40.44
CA ASN A 85 -25.04 -29.94 -40.29
C ASN A 85 -23.75 -29.57 -41.05
N ASP A 86 -22.73 -29.12 -40.30
CA ASP A 86 -21.41 -28.75 -40.81
C ASP A 86 -20.34 -29.76 -40.32
N ALA A 87 -20.73 -31.02 -40.16
CA ALA A 87 -19.86 -32.13 -39.77
C ALA A 87 -19.05 -32.64 -40.98
N LEU A 88 -17.75 -32.35 -41.00
CA LEU A 88 -16.81 -32.90 -41.97
C LEU A 88 -16.22 -34.22 -41.46
N HIS A 89 -16.25 -35.28 -42.28
CA HIS A 89 -15.67 -36.57 -41.92
C HIS A 89 -14.14 -36.48 -41.81
N ALA A 90 -13.57 -36.95 -40.70
CA ALA A 90 -12.14 -36.83 -40.40
C ALA A 90 -11.23 -37.38 -41.52
N SER A 91 -11.60 -38.50 -42.15
CA SER A 91 -10.83 -39.08 -43.28
C SER A 91 -10.72 -38.17 -44.50
N LEU A 92 -11.70 -37.30 -44.76
CA LEU A 92 -11.62 -36.33 -45.87
C LEU A 92 -10.58 -35.24 -45.55
N LEU A 93 -10.49 -34.82 -44.29
CA LEU A 93 -9.50 -33.85 -43.83
C LEU A 93 -8.08 -34.44 -43.84
N ILE A 94 -7.92 -35.72 -43.47
CA ILE A 94 -6.65 -36.46 -43.63
C ILE A 94 -6.24 -36.54 -45.10
N LEU A 95 -7.17 -36.92 -46.00
CA LEU A 95 -6.90 -37.00 -47.45
C LEU A 95 -6.41 -35.65 -48.02
N VAL A 96 -7.02 -34.53 -47.61
CA VAL A 96 -6.57 -33.19 -48.03
C VAL A 96 -5.21 -32.83 -47.45
N GLN A 97 -4.88 -33.29 -46.24
CA GLN A 97 -3.54 -33.14 -45.65
C GLN A 97 -2.46 -34.01 -46.29
N GLU A 98 -2.82 -35.09 -46.99
CA GLU A 98 -1.88 -35.91 -47.76
C GLU A 98 -1.60 -35.35 -49.16
N CYS A 99 -2.50 -34.54 -49.73
CA CYS A 99 -2.39 -33.95 -51.06
C CYS A 99 -1.02 -33.33 -51.37
N ARG A 100 -0.49 -33.58 -52.57
CA ARG A 100 0.83 -33.05 -53.00
C ARG A 100 0.87 -31.52 -53.13
N ASN A 101 -0.29 -30.87 -53.31
CA ASN A 101 -0.38 -29.42 -53.46
C ASN A 101 -0.25 -28.70 -52.09
N SER A 102 0.78 -27.85 -51.96
CA SER A 102 1.06 -27.07 -50.75
C SER A 102 -0.02 -26.03 -50.42
N PHE A 103 -0.71 -25.47 -51.43
CA PHE A 103 -1.82 -24.55 -51.21
C PHE A 103 -3.01 -25.23 -50.53
N MET A 104 -3.38 -26.44 -50.99
CA MET A 104 -4.45 -27.25 -50.37
C MET A 104 -4.13 -27.59 -48.90
N LYS A 105 -2.88 -27.97 -48.62
CA LYS A 105 -2.36 -28.18 -47.26
C LYS A 105 -2.43 -26.91 -46.39
N GLY A 106 -2.20 -25.74 -46.98
CA GLY A 106 -2.29 -24.45 -46.29
C GLY A 106 -3.72 -24.04 -45.90
N LEU A 107 -4.72 -24.44 -46.70
CA LEU A 107 -6.14 -24.17 -46.41
C LEU A 107 -6.70 -25.05 -45.26
N PHE A 108 -6.13 -26.23 -45.04
CA PHE A 108 -6.57 -27.20 -44.04
C PHE A 108 -5.43 -27.52 -43.05
N PRO A 109 -5.04 -26.57 -42.18
CA PRO A 109 -3.95 -26.75 -41.24
C PRO A 109 -4.20 -27.92 -40.29
N LYS A 110 -3.12 -28.56 -39.83
CA LYS A 110 -3.18 -29.65 -38.87
C LYS A 110 -3.72 -29.17 -37.51
N LEU A 111 -4.90 -29.67 -37.13
CA LEU A 111 -5.51 -29.49 -35.83
C LEU A 111 -5.20 -30.73 -34.96
N PRO A 112 -4.44 -30.60 -33.86
CA PRO A 112 -4.02 -31.75 -33.04
C PRO A 112 -5.18 -32.60 -32.48
N GLU A 113 -6.33 -31.98 -32.26
CA GLU A 113 -7.53 -32.63 -31.70
C GLU A 113 -8.18 -33.63 -32.64
N LEU A 114 -7.97 -33.52 -33.96
CA LEU A 114 -8.59 -34.40 -34.96
C LEU A 114 -7.88 -35.74 -35.10
N GLU A 115 -6.58 -35.83 -34.80
CA GLU A 115 -5.81 -37.09 -34.87
C GLU A 115 -6.28 -38.11 -33.82
N GLN A 116 -6.83 -37.65 -32.68
CA GLN A 116 -7.37 -38.51 -31.61
C GLN A 116 -8.81 -39.01 -31.87
N SER A 117 -9.49 -38.46 -32.89
CA SER A 117 -10.92 -38.72 -33.18
C SER A 117 -11.15 -39.50 -34.48
N ALA A 118 -10.13 -40.24 -34.95
CA ALA A 118 -10.21 -41.07 -36.14
C ALA A 118 -11.40 -42.04 -36.09
N GLY A 119 -12.38 -41.85 -36.99
CA GLY A 119 -13.58 -42.69 -37.11
C GLY A 119 -14.84 -42.16 -36.42
N LYS A 120 -14.82 -41.00 -35.73
CA LYS A 120 -16.04 -40.36 -35.18
C LYS A 120 -16.45 -39.12 -35.98
N LEU A 121 -17.71 -39.08 -36.40
CA LEU A 121 -18.36 -37.85 -36.88
C LEU A 121 -18.76 -37.00 -35.66
N ASN A 122 -17.98 -35.98 -35.36
CA ASN A 122 -18.36 -34.97 -34.37
C ASN A 122 -19.37 -34.02 -35.03
N PHE A 123 -20.60 -34.00 -34.52
CA PHE A 123 -21.62 -33.06 -34.99
C PHE A 123 -21.18 -31.62 -34.66
N ILE A 124 -21.07 -30.80 -35.69
CA ILE A 124 -20.74 -29.37 -35.59
C ILE A 124 -21.86 -28.61 -36.30
N SER A 125 -22.50 -27.68 -35.60
CA SER A 125 -23.59 -26.90 -36.16
C SER A 125 -23.14 -25.57 -36.74
N VAL A 126 -23.76 -25.16 -37.85
CA VAL A 126 -23.64 -23.80 -38.38
C VAL A 126 -24.17 -22.78 -37.36
N GLY A 127 -25.25 -23.12 -36.64
CA GLY A 127 -25.84 -22.27 -35.59
C GLY A 127 -24.85 -21.93 -34.47
N SER A 128 -24.14 -22.91 -33.91
CA SER A 128 -23.16 -22.66 -32.83
C SER A 128 -21.94 -21.85 -33.32
N LYS A 129 -21.42 -22.15 -34.51
CA LYS A 129 -20.35 -21.36 -35.17
C LYS A 129 -20.76 -19.91 -35.36
N PHE A 130 -21.94 -19.67 -35.94
CA PHE A 130 -22.48 -18.32 -36.15
C PHE A 130 -22.65 -17.56 -34.82
N ARG A 131 -23.20 -18.22 -33.79
CA ARG A 131 -23.36 -17.66 -32.44
C ARG A 131 -22.04 -17.22 -31.81
N SER A 132 -21.00 -18.07 -31.90
CA SER A 132 -19.68 -17.73 -31.37
C SER A 132 -19.08 -16.53 -32.10
N GLN A 133 -19.06 -16.56 -33.43
CA GLN A 133 -18.51 -15.47 -34.25
C GLN A 133 -19.24 -14.14 -34.03
N LEU A 134 -20.57 -14.19 -33.88
CA LEU A 134 -21.38 -13.01 -33.58
C LEU A 134 -21.10 -12.48 -32.17
N THR A 135 -20.89 -13.36 -31.19
CA THR A 135 -20.51 -12.97 -29.82
C THR A 135 -19.16 -12.26 -29.80
N ASP A 136 -18.16 -12.79 -30.51
CA ASP A 136 -16.84 -12.17 -30.64
C ASP A 136 -16.90 -10.81 -31.33
N LEU A 137 -17.70 -10.69 -32.39
CA LEU A 137 -17.95 -9.41 -33.07
C LEU A 137 -18.63 -8.41 -32.14
N MET A 138 -19.66 -8.81 -31.40
CA MET A 138 -20.37 -7.95 -30.46
C MET A 138 -19.49 -7.50 -29.30
N ASN A 139 -18.58 -8.35 -28.81
CA ASN A 139 -17.59 -7.99 -27.80
C ASN A 139 -16.60 -6.94 -28.33
N LYS A 140 -16.09 -7.13 -29.56
CA LYS A 140 -15.23 -6.13 -30.23
C LYS A 140 -15.95 -4.80 -30.43
N LEU A 141 -17.21 -4.82 -30.89
CA LEU A 141 -18.00 -3.60 -31.06
C LEU A 141 -18.22 -2.87 -29.72
N ARG A 142 -18.54 -3.60 -28.64
CA ARG A 142 -18.70 -3.05 -27.28
C ARG A 142 -17.42 -2.42 -26.72
N SER A 143 -16.23 -2.91 -27.11
CA SER A 143 -14.96 -2.31 -26.70
C SER A 143 -14.54 -1.07 -27.51
N THR A 144 -15.32 -0.68 -28.53
CA THR A 144 -14.99 0.41 -29.47
C THR A 144 -16.03 1.52 -29.48
N GLY A 145 -15.62 2.72 -29.91
CA GLY A 145 -16.57 3.80 -30.24
C GLY A 145 -17.27 3.49 -31.57
N ILE A 146 -18.60 3.41 -31.56
CA ILE A 146 -19.40 3.02 -32.73
C ILE A 146 -19.90 4.24 -33.51
N SER A 147 -19.66 4.25 -34.82
CA SER A 147 -20.27 5.19 -35.76
C SER A 147 -21.27 4.45 -36.66
N PHE A 148 -22.52 4.90 -36.72
CA PHE A 148 -23.58 4.25 -37.50
C PHE A 148 -23.74 4.91 -38.87
N ILE A 149 -23.46 4.17 -39.94
CA ILE A 149 -23.79 4.55 -41.32
C ILE A 149 -25.02 3.76 -41.75
N ARG A 150 -26.02 4.44 -42.34
CA ARG A 150 -27.25 3.82 -42.84
C ARG A 150 -27.36 4.07 -44.34
N CYS A 151 -27.16 3.02 -45.14
CA CYS A 151 -27.36 3.07 -46.58
C CYS A 151 -28.85 2.92 -46.91
N ILE A 152 -29.34 3.72 -47.87
CA ILE A 152 -30.73 3.70 -48.34
C ILE A 152 -30.72 3.51 -49.86
N LYS A 153 -31.44 2.51 -50.37
CA LYS A 153 -31.65 2.28 -51.80
C LYS A 153 -32.81 3.17 -52.28
N PRO A 154 -32.59 4.14 -53.20
CA PRO A 154 -33.62 5.12 -53.54
C PRO A 154 -34.73 4.58 -54.44
N ASN A 155 -34.45 3.55 -55.23
CA ASN A 155 -35.41 2.84 -56.08
C ASN A 155 -34.92 1.41 -56.36
N LEU A 156 -35.84 0.47 -56.63
CA LEU A 156 -35.47 -0.92 -56.90
C LEU A 156 -34.70 -1.11 -58.22
N LYS A 157 -35.00 -0.28 -59.23
CA LYS A 157 -34.46 -0.33 -60.60
C LYS A 157 -33.00 0.11 -60.73
N MET A 158 -32.39 0.64 -59.67
CA MET A 158 -31.01 1.17 -59.62
C MET A 158 -30.75 2.34 -60.61
N VAL A 159 -31.76 3.15 -60.91
CA VAL A 159 -31.67 4.30 -61.83
C VAL A 159 -31.36 5.58 -61.03
N PRO A 160 -30.44 6.47 -61.47
CA PRO A 160 -30.20 7.75 -60.81
C PRO A 160 -31.44 8.66 -60.85
N ASN A 161 -31.55 9.58 -59.89
CA ASN A 161 -32.63 10.58 -59.77
C ASN A 161 -34.07 10.04 -59.62
N LEU A 162 -34.28 8.72 -59.53
CA LEU A 162 -35.58 8.10 -59.26
C LEU A 162 -35.76 7.86 -57.75
N PHE A 163 -36.80 8.45 -57.15
CA PHE A 163 -37.10 8.38 -55.71
C PHE A 163 -38.42 7.61 -55.46
N GLU A 164 -38.31 6.38 -54.95
CA GLU A 164 -39.46 5.53 -54.62
C GLU A 164 -39.78 5.65 -53.12
N GLY A 165 -40.52 6.72 -52.75
CA GLY A 165 -40.77 7.09 -51.35
C GLY A 165 -41.33 5.97 -50.45
N GLY A 166 -42.20 5.10 -50.98
CA GLY A 166 -42.72 3.94 -50.23
C GLY A 166 -41.65 2.91 -49.87
N GLN A 167 -40.73 2.62 -50.80
CA GLN A 167 -39.59 1.70 -50.57
C GLN A 167 -38.58 2.29 -49.59
N ILE A 168 -38.34 3.60 -49.66
CA ILE A 168 -37.47 4.33 -48.74
C ILE A 168 -38.06 4.36 -47.33
N LEU A 169 -39.36 4.63 -47.20
CA LEU A 169 -40.06 4.62 -45.90
C LEU A 169 -40.00 3.24 -45.24
N SER A 170 -40.22 2.16 -46.00
CA SER A 170 -40.09 0.80 -45.50
C SER A 170 -38.66 0.51 -45.00
N GLN A 171 -37.62 0.94 -45.75
CA GLN A 171 -36.23 0.81 -45.30
C GLN A 171 -35.95 1.57 -44.00
N LEU A 172 -36.45 2.81 -43.85
CA LEU A 172 -36.29 3.62 -42.63
C LEU A 172 -37.00 3.02 -41.41
N GLN A 173 -38.14 2.35 -41.62
CA GLN A 173 -38.82 1.55 -40.60
C GLN A 173 -37.98 0.33 -40.21
N CYS A 174 -37.55 -0.47 -41.19
CA CYS A 174 -36.75 -1.68 -40.97
C CYS A 174 -35.39 -1.40 -40.30
N SER A 175 -34.74 -0.28 -40.66
CA SER A 175 -33.48 0.14 -40.05
C SER A 175 -33.64 0.80 -38.68
N GLY A 176 -34.88 0.99 -38.21
CA GLY A 176 -35.21 1.51 -36.89
C GLY A 176 -35.15 3.01 -36.71
N MET A 177 -35.07 3.79 -37.78
CA MET A 177 -35.00 5.25 -37.67
C MET A 177 -36.25 5.83 -37.01
N VAL A 178 -37.42 5.23 -37.25
CA VAL A 178 -38.68 5.63 -36.60
C VAL A 178 -38.61 5.43 -35.07
N SER A 179 -38.10 4.28 -34.60
CA SER A 179 -37.93 4.01 -33.16
C SER A 179 -36.88 4.91 -32.52
N VAL A 180 -35.78 5.21 -33.23
CA VAL A 180 -34.76 6.16 -32.78
C VAL A 180 -35.34 7.57 -32.66
N LEU A 181 -36.15 8.02 -33.63
CA LEU A 181 -36.83 9.31 -33.58
C LEU A 181 -37.84 9.38 -32.43
N ALA A 182 -38.62 8.32 -32.19
CA ALA A 182 -39.53 8.24 -31.03
C ALA A 182 -38.79 8.33 -29.69
N LEU A 183 -37.63 7.66 -29.56
CA LEU A 183 -36.76 7.79 -28.39
C LEU A 183 -36.19 9.21 -28.26
N MET A 184 -35.78 9.84 -29.36
CA MET A 184 -35.30 11.24 -29.35
C MET A 184 -36.38 12.25 -28.95
N GLN A 185 -37.65 11.99 -29.28
CA GLN A 185 -38.79 12.84 -28.90
C GLN A 185 -39.04 12.88 -27.39
N GLN A 186 -38.67 11.83 -26.64
CA GLN A 186 -38.76 11.83 -25.17
C GLN A 186 -37.78 12.83 -24.52
N GLY A 187 -36.68 13.15 -25.21
CA GLY A 187 -35.69 14.14 -24.80
C GLY A 187 -35.84 15.48 -25.51
N PHE A 188 -34.72 15.95 -26.08
CA PHE A 188 -34.64 17.21 -26.81
C PHE A 188 -34.13 16.93 -28.25
N PRO A 189 -35.03 16.69 -29.21
CA PRO A 189 -34.65 16.35 -30.58
C PRO A 189 -34.12 17.56 -31.35
N SER A 190 -34.75 18.72 -31.21
CA SER A 190 -34.34 19.96 -31.89
C SER A 190 -33.19 20.63 -31.14
N ARG A 191 -32.07 20.85 -31.83
CA ARG A 191 -30.83 21.36 -31.26
C ARG A 191 -30.22 22.40 -32.19
N THR A 192 -30.04 23.62 -31.71
CA THR A 192 -29.57 24.75 -32.52
C THR A 192 -28.39 25.42 -31.83
N GLN A 193 -27.36 25.82 -32.58
CA GLN A 193 -26.21 26.53 -32.02
C GLN A 193 -26.60 27.96 -31.65
N PHE A 194 -25.94 28.54 -30.65
CA PHE A 194 -26.16 29.95 -30.28
C PHE A 194 -25.87 30.90 -31.45
N ALA A 195 -24.85 30.62 -32.25
CA ALA A 195 -24.49 31.42 -33.42
C ALA A 195 -25.54 31.34 -34.55
N GLU A 196 -26.13 30.17 -34.79
CA GLU A 196 -27.22 29.97 -35.76
C GLU A 196 -28.45 30.78 -35.36
N LEU A 197 -28.91 30.65 -34.10
CA LEU A 197 -30.03 31.43 -33.56
C LEU A 197 -29.75 32.94 -33.66
N TYR A 198 -28.55 33.38 -33.30
CA TYR A 198 -28.16 34.79 -33.45
C TYR A 198 -28.23 35.25 -34.91
N SER A 199 -27.71 34.47 -35.86
CA SER A 199 -27.72 34.87 -37.28
C SER A 199 -29.13 34.89 -37.88
N MET A 200 -30.04 34.00 -37.45
CA MET A 200 -31.43 33.99 -37.91
C MET A 200 -32.23 35.19 -37.38
N TYR A 201 -32.04 35.58 -36.12
CA TYR A 201 -32.93 36.55 -35.46
C TYR A 201 -32.36 37.98 -35.31
N LYS A 202 -31.06 38.21 -35.57
CA LYS A 202 -30.43 39.53 -35.42
C LYS A 202 -31.11 40.66 -36.21
N SER A 203 -31.74 40.37 -37.35
CA SER A 203 -32.41 41.34 -38.21
C SER A 203 -33.75 41.85 -37.65
N TYR A 204 -34.39 41.06 -36.79
CA TYR A 204 -35.70 41.38 -36.20
C TYR A 204 -35.58 42.13 -34.86
N LEU A 205 -34.36 42.33 -34.36
CA LEU A 205 -34.09 42.76 -32.98
C LEU A 205 -33.31 44.09 -32.92
N PRO A 206 -33.57 44.96 -31.93
CA PRO A 206 -32.85 46.22 -31.77
C PRO A 206 -31.33 46.05 -31.61
N ALA A 207 -30.57 47.00 -32.13
CA ALA A 207 -29.10 47.02 -32.11
C ALA A 207 -28.49 46.84 -30.69
N GLU A 208 -29.22 47.23 -29.63
CA GLU A 208 -28.81 46.98 -28.24
C GLU A 208 -28.57 45.48 -27.93
N LEU A 209 -29.43 44.60 -28.46
CA LEU A 209 -29.32 43.15 -28.29
C LEU A 209 -28.34 42.53 -29.28
N VAL A 210 -28.26 43.04 -30.50
CA VAL A 210 -27.34 42.55 -31.54
C VAL A 210 -25.88 42.67 -31.06
N ARG A 211 -25.55 43.65 -30.20
CA ARG A 211 -24.22 43.77 -29.57
C ARG A 211 -23.91 42.72 -28.48
N LEU A 212 -24.79 41.76 -28.20
CA LEU A 212 -24.56 40.71 -27.20
C LEU A 212 -23.83 39.50 -27.79
N GLU A 213 -23.02 38.85 -26.95
CA GLU A 213 -22.51 37.49 -27.23
C GLU A 213 -23.70 36.55 -27.53
N PRO A 214 -23.64 35.68 -28.57
CA PRO A 214 -24.75 34.81 -28.97
C PRO A 214 -25.40 34.00 -27.84
N ARG A 215 -24.62 33.57 -26.84
CA ARG A 215 -25.15 32.86 -25.65
C ARG A 215 -26.02 33.76 -24.76
N LEU A 216 -25.57 35.00 -24.50
CA LEU A 216 -26.30 35.96 -23.67
C LEU A 216 -27.50 36.55 -24.43
N PHE A 217 -27.36 36.75 -25.75
CA PHE A 217 -28.44 37.07 -26.67
C PHE A 217 -29.59 36.06 -26.57
N CYS A 218 -29.32 34.76 -26.77
CA CYS A 218 -30.36 33.74 -26.67
C CYS A 218 -30.99 33.67 -25.27
N LYS A 219 -30.21 33.83 -24.19
CA LYS A 219 -30.76 33.88 -22.83
C LYS A 219 -31.70 35.06 -22.61
N ALA A 220 -31.33 36.25 -23.08
CA ALA A 220 -32.17 37.44 -22.99
C ALA A 220 -33.47 37.26 -23.80
N LEU A 221 -33.37 36.70 -25.01
CA LEU A 221 -34.50 36.47 -25.90
C LEU A 221 -35.52 35.49 -25.30
N PHE A 222 -35.07 34.34 -24.79
CA PHE A 222 -35.95 33.32 -24.21
C PHE A 222 -36.61 33.82 -22.91
N LYS A 223 -35.91 34.68 -22.16
CA LYS A 223 -36.47 35.34 -20.98
C LYS A 223 -37.52 36.40 -21.35
N ALA A 224 -37.34 37.10 -22.48
CA ALA A 224 -38.29 38.10 -22.99
C ALA A 224 -39.59 37.43 -23.44
N LEU A 225 -39.50 36.31 -24.14
CA LEU A 225 -40.64 35.50 -24.60
C LEU A 225 -41.29 34.67 -23.49
N ASN A 226 -40.77 34.72 -22.26
CA ASN A 226 -41.25 33.97 -21.08
C ASN A 226 -41.46 32.46 -21.34
N LEU A 227 -40.57 31.84 -22.13
CA LEU A 227 -40.61 30.40 -22.36
C LEU A 227 -40.38 29.64 -21.04
N ARG A 228 -41.06 28.51 -20.87
CA ARG A 228 -40.94 27.68 -19.67
C ARG A 228 -39.66 26.85 -19.71
N ASP A 229 -38.92 26.78 -18.60
CA ASP A 229 -37.69 25.99 -18.47
C ASP A 229 -37.90 24.46 -18.68
N ALA A 230 -39.14 23.97 -18.78
CA ALA A 230 -39.45 22.58 -19.14
C ALA A 230 -39.37 22.34 -20.66
N ASP A 231 -39.62 23.37 -21.48
CA ASP A 231 -39.76 23.29 -22.94
C ASP A 231 -38.42 23.41 -23.68
N PHE A 232 -37.42 24.03 -23.05
CA PHE A 232 -36.06 24.17 -23.58
C PHE A 232 -35.00 24.03 -22.47
N LYS A 233 -33.75 23.76 -22.85
CA LYS A 233 -32.57 23.79 -21.97
C LYS A 233 -31.37 24.43 -22.66
N PHE A 234 -30.61 25.22 -21.90
CA PHE A 234 -29.33 25.78 -22.35
C PHE A 234 -28.18 24.81 -22.06
N GLY A 235 -27.54 24.27 -23.11
CA GLY A 235 -26.28 23.55 -22.99
C GLY A 235 -25.08 24.49 -22.88
N LEU A 236 -23.89 23.99 -23.21
CA LEU A 236 -22.67 24.80 -23.30
C LEU A 236 -22.62 25.62 -24.60
N THR A 237 -22.84 24.96 -25.75
CA THR A 237 -22.72 25.56 -27.11
C THR A 237 -24.03 25.58 -27.90
N LYS A 238 -25.07 24.88 -27.44
CA LYS A 238 -26.36 24.72 -28.14
C LYS A 238 -27.55 24.94 -27.21
N VAL A 239 -28.68 25.34 -27.78
CA VAL A 239 -30.00 25.28 -27.16
C VAL A 239 -30.67 23.98 -27.56
N PHE A 240 -31.35 23.36 -26.60
CA PHE A 240 -32.08 22.11 -26.74
C PHE A 240 -33.57 22.40 -26.55
N PHE A 241 -34.43 21.98 -27.49
CA PHE A 241 -35.88 22.18 -27.41
C PHE A 241 -36.61 20.84 -27.40
N ARG A 242 -37.75 20.78 -26.71
CA ARG A 242 -38.72 19.69 -26.84
C ARG A 242 -39.34 19.66 -28.26
N PRO A 243 -39.96 18.54 -28.66
CA PRO A 243 -40.73 18.46 -29.92
C PRO A 243 -41.70 19.65 -30.07
N GLY A 244 -41.83 20.20 -31.28
CA GLY A 244 -42.72 21.33 -31.59
C GLY A 244 -42.24 22.71 -31.08
N LYS A 245 -41.60 22.78 -29.90
CA LYS A 245 -41.26 24.04 -29.22
C LYS A 245 -40.30 24.96 -29.97
N PHE A 246 -39.46 24.43 -30.86
CA PHE A 246 -38.67 25.26 -31.77
C PHE A 246 -39.53 26.00 -32.80
N ALA A 247 -40.57 25.35 -33.35
CA ALA A 247 -41.47 25.96 -34.33
C ALA A 247 -42.39 27.01 -33.70
N GLU A 248 -42.92 26.75 -32.50
CA GLU A 248 -43.64 27.76 -31.71
C GLU A 248 -42.77 29.00 -31.44
N PHE A 249 -41.51 28.80 -31.08
CA PHE A 249 -40.55 29.88 -30.86
C PHE A 249 -40.24 30.66 -32.14
N ASP A 250 -40.01 29.99 -33.27
CA ASP A 250 -39.76 30.65 -34.57
C ASP A 250 -40.98 31.44 -35.08
N GLN A 251 -42.21 30.93 -34.88
CA GLN A 251 -43.45 31.66 -35.14
C GLN A 251 -43.57 32.91 -34.26
N LEU A 252 -43.31 32.78 -32.96
CA LEU A 252 -43.34 33.91 -32.04
C LEU A 252 -42.27 34.97 -32.37
N MET A 253 -41.09 34.55 -32.85
CA MET A 253 -40.02 35.43 -33.34
C MET A 253 -40.36 36.17 -34.64
N LYS A 254 -41.29 35.65 -35.44
CA LYS A 254 -41.79 36.26 -36.68
C LYS A 254 -43.04 37.12 -36.48
N SER A 255 -43.58 37.18 -35.26
CA SER A 255 -44.66 38.10 -34.88
C SER A 255 -44.21 39.57 -34.82
N ASP A 256 -45.15 40.50 -34.67
CA ASP A 256 -44.92 41.94 -34.86
C ASP A 256 -43.69 42.49 -34.11
N PRO A 257 -42.79 43.21 -34.79
CA PRO A 257 -41.59 43.78 -34.19
C PRO A 257 -41.86 44.70 -32.98
N GLN A 258 -43.05 45.33 -32.91
CA GLN A 258 -43.48 46.15 -31.78
C GLN A 258 -43.73 45.30 -30.52
N ASN A 259 -44.38 44.14 -30.67
CA ASN A 259 -44.56 43.19 -29.57
C ASN A 259 -43.20 42.66 -29.09
N LEU A 260 -42.31 42.34 -30.01
CA LEU A 260 -40.94 41.92 -29.67
C LEU A 260 -40.19 43.04 -28.91
N ALA A 261 -40.26 44.29 -29.35
CA ALA A 261 -39.65 45.44 -28.67
C ALA A 261 -40.16 45.65 -27.24
N THR A 262 -41.47 45.51 -26.97
CA THR A 262 -42.01 45.64 -25.61
C THR A 262 -41.57 44.50 -24.68
N LEU A 263 -41.43 43.27 -25.19
CA LEU A 263 -40.91 42.13 -24.44
C LEU A 263 -39.42 42.32 -24.08
N ILE A 264 -38.63 42.93 -24.96
CA ILE A 264 -37.21 43.23 -24.73
C ILE A 264 -37.03 44.26 -23.61
N SER A 265 -37.86 45.30 -23.58
CA SER A 265 -37.84 46.31 -22.52
C SER A 265 -37.99 45.69 -21.11
N LYS A 266 -38.82 44.64 -20.97
CA LYS A 266 -38.99 43.89 -19.71
C LYS A 266 -37.71 43.15 -19.26
N VAL A 267 -36.75 42.91 -20.15
CA VAL A 267 -35.50 42.17 -19.87
C VAL A 267 -34.29 43.10 -19.69
N LYS A 268 -34.38 44.39 -20.01
CA LYS A 268 -33.24 45.33 -19.88
C LYS A 268 -32.65 45.37 -18.45
N GLN A 269 -33.49 45.41 -17.41
CA GLN A 269 -33.03 45.37 -16.01
C GLN A 269 -32.29 44.07 -15.69
N TRP A 270 -32.84 42.92 -16.09
CA TRP A 270 -32.21 41.61 -15.92
C TRP A 270 -30.88 41.51 -16.68
N LEU A 271 -30.78 42.10 -17.86
CA LEU A 271 -29.56 42.12 -18.67
C LEU A 271 -28.44 42.92 -17.99
N ILE A 272 -28.76 44.10 -17.43
CA ILE A 272 -27.82 44.93 -16.65
C ILE A 272 -27.32 44.14 -15.43
N TRP A 273 -28.24 43.56 -14.65
CA TRP A 273 -27.90 42.75 -13.47
C TRP A 273 -27.05 41.53 -13.83
N THR A 274 -27.34 40.88 -14.95
CA THR A 274 -26.59 39.72 -15.44
C THR A 274 -25.18 40.12 -15.87
N ARG A 275 -25.04 41.21 -16.64
CA ARG A 275 -23.72 41.76 -17.04
C ARG A 275 -22.87 42.13 -15.83
N TRP A 276 -23.44 42.82 -14.85
CA TRP A 276 -22.75 43.20 -13.61
C TRP A 276 -22.28 41.97 -12.82
N LYS A 277 -23.16 40.99 -12.60
CA LYS A 277 -22.79 39.72 -11.96
C LYS A 277 -21.69 39.00 -12.75
N THR A 278 -21.78 38.93 -14.07
CA THR A 278 -20.74 38.31 -14.91
C THR A 278 -19.40 39.01 -14.74
N ALA A 279 -19.34 40.34 -14.75
CA ALA A 279 -18.11 41.10 -14.49
C ALA A 279 -17.51 40.79 -13.09
N GLN A 280 -18.34 40.77 -12.05
CA GLN A 280 -17.92 40.39 -10.69
C GLN A 280 -17.36 38.96 -10.63
N TRP A 281 -18.03 37.98 -11.25
CA TRP A 281 -17.57 36.59 -11.29
C TRP A 281 -16.31 36.41 -12.14
N CYS A 282 -16.14 37.15 -13.24
CA CYS A 282 -14.90 37.17 -14.03
C CYS A 282 -13.73 37.72 -13.22
N ALA A 283 -13.88 38.87 -12.55
CA ALA A 283 -12.86 39.44 -11.68
C ALA A 283 -12.48 38.47 -10.55
N LEU A 284 -13.48 37.88 -9.88
CA LEU A 284 -13.25 36.87 -8.83
C LEU A 284 -12.54 35.63 -9.37
N SER A 285 -12.82 35.20 -10.60
CA SER A 285 -12.16 34.05 -11.23
C SER A 285 -10.67 34.31 -11.48
N VAL A 286 -10.31 35.51 -11.94
CA VAL A 286 -8.91 35.94 -12.11
C VAL A 286 -8.19 36.03 -10.75
N ILE A 287 -8.84 36.60 -9.73
CA ILE A 287 -8.28 36.66 -8.36
C ILE A 287 -8.07 35.26 -7.79
N LYS A 288 -9.05 34.35 -7.94
CA LYS A 288 -8.92 32.94 -7.52
C LYS A 288 -7.79 32.23 -8.25
N LEU A 289 -7.61 32.48 -9.56
CA LEU A 289 -6.52 31.90 -10.34
C LEU A 289 -5.15 32.40 -9.86
N LYS A 290 -4.98 33.72 -9.67
CA LYS A 290 -3.77 34.33 -9.09
C LYS A 290 -3.42 33.70 -7.74
N ASN A 291 -4.40 33.61 -6.83
CA ASN A 291 -4.20 33.03 -5.50
C ASN A 291 -3.87 31.53 -5.57
N LYS A 292 -4.47 30.78 -6.51
CA LYS A 292 -4.15 29.36 -6.74
C LYS A 292 -2.73 29.14 -7.27
N ILE A 293 -2.23 30.05 -8.13
CA ILE A 293 -0.84 30.03 -8.61
C ILE A 293 0.13 30.32 -7.46
N LEU A 294 -0.14 31.33 -6.65
CA LEU A 294 0.68 31.67 -5.46
C LEU A 294 0.70 30.54 -4.42
N TYR A 295 -0.45 29.90 -4.17
CA TYR A 295 -0.56 28.73 -3.31
C TYR A 295 0.28 27.56 -3.84
N ARG A 296 0.14 27.20 -5.12
CA ARG A 296 0.94 26.15 -5.76
C ARG A 296 2.44 26.43 -5.69
N ARG A 297 2.87 27.69 -5.84
CA ARG A 297 4.27 28.10 -5.67
C ARG A 297 4.78 27.85 -4.24
N LYS A 298 3.98 28.14 -3.21
CA LYS A 298 4.34 27.83 -1.81
C LYS A 298 4.52 26.32 -1.60
N CYS A 299 3.54 25.52 -1.99
CA CYS A 299 3.62 24.06 -1.87
C CYS A 299 4.83 23.47 -2.63
N LEU A 300 5.18 24.03 -3.80
CA LEU A 300 6.37 23.61 -4.55
C LEU A 300 7.66 23.91 -3.77
N ILE A 301 7.77 25.06 -3.11
CA ILE A 301 8.92 25.42 -2.27
C ILE A 301 9.02 24.48 -1.06
N ASP A 302 7.90 24.15 -0.41
CA ASP A 302 7.89 23.18 0.70
C ASP A 302 8.36 21.79 0.24
N ILE A 303 7.84 21.28 -0.89
CA ILE A 303 8.28 20.00 -1.48
C ILE A 303 9.78 20.06 -1.80
N GLN A 304 10.26 21.12 -2.46
CA GLN A 304 11.68 21.30 -2.77
C GLN A 304 12.55 21.34 -1.51
N ARG A 305 12.11 21.99 -0.43
CA ARG A 305 12.78 22.03 0.87
C ARG A 305 12.88 20.62 1.46
N HIS A 306 11.77 19.88 1.54
CA HIS A 306 11.76 18.53 2.11
C HIS A 306 12.59 17.53 1.29
N VAL A 307 12.54 17.60 -0.05
CA VAL A 307 13.37 16.76 -0.93
C VAL A 307 14.86 17.09 -0.78
N ARG A 308 15.25 18.38 -0.80
CA ARG A 308 16.65 18.80 -0.59
C ARG A 308 17.16 18.35 0.79
N MET A 309 16.37 18.55 1.85
CA MET A 309 16.69 18.08 3.20
C MET A 309 16.86 16.56 3.24
N HIS A 310 15.94 15.79 2.65
CA HIS A 310 16.04 14.33 2.62
C HIS A 310 17.28 13.83 1.86
N LEU A 311 17.64 14.45 0.74
CA LEU A 311 18.85 14.10 -0.03
C LEU A 311 20.13 14.38 0.77
N VAL A 312 20.20 15.54 1.45
CA VAL A 312 21.33 15.88 2.34
C VAL A 312 21.38 14.93 3.54
N TYR A 313 20.25 14.66 4.19
CA TYR A 313 20.16 13.72 5.31
C TYR A 313 20.61 12.32 4.88
N ARG A 314 20.11 11.79 3.75
CA ARG A 314 20.53 10.48 3.24
C ARG A 314 22.04 10.43 2.92
N ARG A 315 22.64 11.52 2.45
CA ARG A 315 24.09 11.59 2.16
C ARG A 315 24.95 11.63 3.42
N TYR A 316 24.56 12.40 4.45
CA TYR A 316 25.42 12.67 5.62
C TYR A 316 25.01 11.93 6.91
N ALA A 317 23.78 11.42 7.04
CA ALA A 317 23.33 10.72 8.25
C ALA A 317 24.15 9.45 8.59
N PRO A 318 24.62 8.61 7.63
CA PRO A 318 25.52 7.51 7.96
C PRO A 318 26.81 7.99 8.63
N ARG A 319 27.42 9.05 8.09
CA ARG A 319 28.64 9.66 8.61
C ARG A 319 28.45 10.31 9.97
N ILE A 320 27.34 11.04 10.18
CA ILE A 320 27.02 11.65 11.48
C ILE A 320 26.77 10.57 12.55
N ARG A 321 26.01 9.51 12.22
CA ARG A 321 25.80 8.37 13.13
C ARG A 321 27.10 7.63 13.43
N GLY A 322 27.97 7.44 12.44
CA GLY A 322 29.31 6.90 12.61
C GLY A 322 30.18 7.71 13.56
N LEU A 323 30.18 9.04 13.45
CA LEU A 323 30.92 9.92 14.37
C LEU A 323 30.37 9.86 15.80
N VAL A 324 29.05 9.79 16.00
CA VAL A 324 28.45 9.64 17.33
C VAL A 324 28.83 8.28 17.94
N LYS A 325 28.72 7.20 17.16
CA LYS A 325 29.18 5.86 17.54
C LYS A 325 30.67 5.83 17.93
N ALA A 326 31.54 6.41 17.11
CA ALA A 326 32.99 6.41 17.36
C ALA A 326 33.38 7.27 18.57
N LYS A 327 32.66 8.37 18.85
CA LYS A 327 32.84 9.13 20.10
C LYS A 327 32.43 8.34 21.34
N ALA A 328 31.34 7.57 21.28
CA ALA A 328 30.94 6.69 22.37
C ALA A 328 31.99 5.59 22.65
N LEU A 329 32.66 5.06 21.61
CA LEU A 329 33.83 4.17 21.79
C LEU A 329 35.00 4.87 22.50
N HIS A 330 35.29 6.13 22.19
CA HIS A 330 36.34 6.89 22.87
C HIS A 330 36.02 7.03 24.37
N GLU A 331 34.76 7.26 24.75
CA GLU A 331 34.31 7.28 26.15
C GLU A 331 34.42 5.90 26.82
N GLN A 332 34.13 4.80 26.11
CA GLN A 332 34.34 3.44 26.62
C GLN A 332 35.82 3.13 26.88
N VAL A 333 36.73 3.53 25.97
CA VAL A 333 38.18 3.38 26.18
C VAL A 333 38.66 4.26 27.34
N ALA A 334 38.13 5.47 27.51
CA ALA A 334 38.40 6.29 28.69
C ALA A 334 37.87 5.65 30.01
N SER A 335 36.82 4.82 29.95
CA SER A 335 36.38 4.02 31.10
C SER A 335 37.35 2.86 31.41
N MET A 336 38.03 2.29 30.40
CA MET A 336 39.09 1.30 30.60
C MET A 336 40.30 1.88 31.32
N GLU A 337 40.69 3.13 31.03
CA GLU A 337 41.77 3.84 31.73
C GLU A 337 41.50 3.91 33.25
N LYS A 338 40.23 4.06 33.67
CA LYS A 338 39.82 4.07 35.09
C LYS A 338 39.91 2.70 35.75
N ILE A 339 39.55 1.63 35.04
CA ILE A 339 39.64 0.25 35.55
C ILE A 339 41.12 -0.18 35.64
N ALA A 340 41.94 0.15 34.63
CA ALA A 340 43.38 -0.11 34.64
C ALA A 340 44.11 0.57 35.80
N ALA A 341 43.66 1.76 36.22
CA ALA A 341 44.23 2.48 37.37
C ALA A 341 44.06 1.73 38.71
N GLN A 342 43.06 0.84 38.82
CA GLN A 342 42.79 0.05 40.04
C GLN A 342 43.69 -1.20 40.14
N MET A 343 44.30 -1.64 39.05
CA MET A 343 45.17 -2.82 39.02
C MET A 343 46.56 -2.52 39.62
N LYS A 344 47.21 -3.52 40.20
CA LYS A 344 48.55 -3.38 40.82
C LYS A 344 49.70 -3.99 39.99
N VAL A 345 49.39 -4.94 39.10
CA VAL A 345 50.37 -5.71 38.32
C VAL A 345 50.21 -5.42 36.82
N ASN A 346 51.29 -5.48 36.03
CA ASN A 346 51.33 -5.30 34.57
C ASN A 346 50.76 -3.96 34.03
N LYS A 347 50.85 -2.87 34.83
CA LYS A 347 50.34 -1.53 34.45
C LYS A 347 50.82 -1.06 33.08
N GLU A 348 52.12 -1.15 32.80
CA GLU A 348 52.70 -0.57 31.57
C GLU A 348 52.16 -1.22 30.29
N GLN A 349 52.07 -2.55 30.26
CA GLN A 349 51.51 -3.28 29.11
C GLN A 349 50.03 -2.95 28.90
N ILE A 350 49.26 -2.82 29.98
CA ILE A 350 47.84 -2.45 29.93
C ILE A 350 47.67 -1.01 29.39
N TYR A 351 48.46 -0.05 29.89
CA TYR A 351 48.40 1.32 29.40
C TYR A 351 48.86 1.43 27.93
N GLN A 352 49.86 0.66 27.49
CA GLN A 352 50.25 0.60 26.07
C GLN A 352 49.12 0.06 25.19
N GLN A 353 48.43 -1.00 25.60
CA GLN A 353 47.30 -1.57 24.85
C GLN A 353 46.10 -0.62 24.79
N ILE A 354 45.76 0.05 25.90
CA ILE A 354 44.69 1.06 25.94
C ILE A 354 45.05 2.26 25.06
N HIS A 355 46.31 2.72 25.07
CA HIS A 355 46.77 3.80 24.21
C HIS A 355 46.70 3.44 22.71
N GLN A 356 47.06 2.20 22.34
CA GLN A 356 46.88 1.70 20.98
C GLN A 356 45.40 1.65 20.55
N LEU A 357 44.50 1.21 21.44
CA LEU A 357 43.05 1.24 21.17
C LEU A 357 42.54 2.67 20.99
N LYS A 358 42.97 3.62 21.83
CA LYS A 358 42.63 5.05 21.75
C LYS A 358 43.08 5.66 20.41
N GLN A 359 44.33 5.42 20.01
CA GLN A 359 44.85 5.84 18.70
C GLN A 359 44.03 5.27 17.53
N ARG A 360 43.58 4.00 17.61
CA ARG A 360 42.72 3.40 16.58
C ARG A 360 41.33 4.03 16.53
N VAL A 361 40.74 4.39 17.67
CA VAL A 361 39.47 5.15 17.73
C VAL A 361 39.65 6.53 17.10
N ASP A 362 40.73 7.24 17.43
CA ASP A 362 40.99 8.59 16.91
C ASP A 362 41.33 8.58 15.42
N GLN A 363 42.00 7.54 14.92
CA GLN A 363 42.17 7.29 13.49
C GLN A 363 40.82 7.07 12.80
N LEU A 364 39.92 6.26 13.36
CA LEU A 364 38.58 6.04 12.81
C LEU A 364 37.76 7.35 12.78
N ILE A 365 37.81 8.16 13.84
CA ILE A 365 37.16 9.48 13.89
C ILE A 365 37.69 10.39 12.78
N ASN A 366 39.02 10.45 12.59
CA ASN A 366 39.65 11.25 11.54
C ASN A 366 39.33 10.73 10.13
N GLN A 367 39.26 9.42 9.91
CA GLN A 367 38.86 8.82 8.64
C GLN A 367 37.41 9.17 8.28
N ILE A 368 36.48 9.03 9.23
CA ILE A 368 35.06 9.39 9.04
C ILE A 368 34.91 10.91 8.85
N ALA A 369 35.78 11.74 9.44
CA ALA A 369 35.78 13.19 9.27
C ALA A 369 36.35 13.65 7.92
N ASN A 370 37.42 13.04 7.42
CA ASN A 370 38.18 13.58 6.28
C ASN A 370 38.01 12.80 4.97
N THR A 371 37.48 11.57 5.00
CA THR A 371 37.31 10.72 3.82
C THR A 371 35.84 10.40 3.52
N HIS A 372 35.55 9.94 2.31
CA HIS A 372 34.19 9.62 1.87
C HIS A 372 33.89 8.11 1.98
N MET A 373 33.74 7.62 3.20
CA MET A 373 33.40 6.22 3.48
C MET A 373 31.90 5.92 3.26
N THR A 374 31.57 4.69 2.84
CA THR A 374 30.18 4.20 2.75
C THR A 374 29.67 3.74 4.13
N SER A 375 28.35 3.58 4.29
CA SER A 375 27.78 3.16 5.60
C SER A 375 28.31 1.81 6.05
N THR A 376 28.44 0.84 5.13
CA THR A 376 28.99 -0.49 5.43
C THR A 376 30.42 -0.38 5.93
N GLN A 377 31.30 0.32 5.21
CA GLN A 377 32.70 0.53 5.63
C GLN A 377 32.82 1.18 7.02
N ILE A 378 31.90 2.08 7.38
CA ILE A 378 31.86 2.71 8.71
C ILE A 378 31.39 1.71 9.77
N ASP A 379 30.34 0.94 9.49
CA ASP A 379 29.78 -0.04 10.43
C ASP A 379 30.73 -1.25 10.61
N ASP A 380 31.42 -1.70 9.56
CA ASP A 380 32.43 -2.77 9.59
C ASP A 380 33.63 -2.36 10.46
N ALA A 381 34.25 -1.20 10.16
CA ALA A 381 35.39 -0.68 10.93
C ALA A 381 35.01 -0.35 12.39
N TYR A 382 33.76 0.02 12.65
CA TYR A 382 33.21 0.18 14.01
C TYR A 382 33.09 -1.18 14.72
N ASN A 383 32.52 -2.21 14.08
CA ASN A 383 32.32 -3.53 14.66
C ASN A 383 33.65 -4.24 14.97
N ASP A 384 34.67 -4.08 14.13
CA ASP A 384 36.04 -4.57 14.38
C ASP A 384 36.66 -3.91 15.62
N LEU A 385 36.44 -2.60 15.80
CA LEU A 385 36.90 -1.88 16.98
C LEU A 385 36.13 -2.30 18.24
N VAL A 386 34.79 -2.40 18.18
CA VAL A 386 33.96 -2.89 19.29
C VAL A 386 34.43 -4.27 19.73
N SER A 387 34.62 -5.19 18.80
CA SER A 387 35.07 -6.56 19.08
C SER A 387 36.45 -6.60 19.73
N SER A 388 37.35 -5.70 19.32
CA SER A 388 38.68 -5.53 19.92
C SER A 388 38.58 -4.96 21.35
N ILE A 389 37.79 -3.90 21.54
CA ILE A 389 37.57 -3.23 22.83
C ILE A 389 36.90 -4.19 23.82
N ASP A 390 35.82 -4.87 23.45
CA ASP A 390 35.12 -5.84 24.31
C ASP A 390 36.00 -7.04 24.69
N ARG A 391 36.93 -7.46 23.82
CA ARG A 391 37.87 -8.53 24.14
C ARG A 391 38.86 -8.09 25.22
N GLU A 392 39.48 -6.92 25.07
CA GLU A 392 40.40 -6.41 26.09
C GLU A 392 39.67 -5.97 27.37
N PHE A 393 38.43 -5.47 27.28
CA PHE A 393 37.57 -5.16 28.43
C PHE A 393 37.23 -6.40 29.26
N ARG A 394 36.92 -7.52 28.60
CA ARG A 394 36.70 -8.81 29.27
C ARG A 394 37.98 -9.33 29.94
N ARG A 395 39.13 -9.24 29.26
CA ARG A 395 40.44 -9.60 29.84
C ARG A 395 40.78 -8.76 31.07
N LEU A 396 40.61 -7.44 31.02
CA LEU A 396 40.86 -6.55 32.15
C LEU A 396 39.95 -6.87 33.34
N LYS A 397 38.67 -7.13 33.10
CA LYS A 397 37.74 -7.58 34.16
C LYS A 397 38.14 -8.93 34.76
N GLN A 398 38.52 -9.91 33.95
CA GLN A 398 38.99 -11.22 34.43
C GLN A 398 40.27 -11.07 35.26
N ALA A 399 41.25 -10.30 34.78
CA ALA A 399 42.50 -10.05 35.48
C ALA A 399 42.30 -9.28 36.80
N LEU A 400 41.33 -8.36 36.87
CA LEU A 400 40.97 -7.67 38.12
C LEU A 400 40.38 -8.66 39.14
N VAL A 401 39.43 -9.49 38.74
CA VAL A 401 38.85 -10.53 39.61
C VAL A 401 39.90 -11.55 40.05
N GLU A 402 40.80 -11.98 39.17
CA GLU A 402 41.93 -12.84 39.56
C GLU A 402 42.86 -12.17 40.57
N GLN A 403 43.07 -10.85 40.47
CA GLN A 403 43.89 -10.10 41.43
C GLN A 403 43.19 -10.02 42.80
N GLU A 404 41.87 -9.77 42.83
CA GLU A 404 41.07 -9.75 44.05
C GLU A 404 41.05 -11.13 44.72
N MET A 405 40.83 -12.20 43.95
CA MET A 405 40.85 -13.59 44.46
C MET A 405 42.23 -13.98 45.01
N LYS A 406 43.33 -13.58 44.37
CA LYS A 406 44.69 -13.83 44.88
C LYS A 406 44.97 -13.06 46.17
N ALA A 407 44.59 -11.79 46.25
CA ALA A 407 44.76 -10.98 47.45
C ALA A 407 43.93 -11.51 48.64
N GLU A 408 42.73 -12.03 48.37
CA GLU A 408 41.89 -12.65 49.40
C GLU A 408 42.45 -14.02 49.85
N GLN A 409 43.00 -14.82 48.92
CA GLN A 409 43.72 -16.05 49.27
C GLN A 409 44.98 -15.79 50.12
N GLU A 410 45.73 -14.72 49.83
CA GLU A 410 46.89 -14.32 50.65
C GLU A 410 46.46 -13.87 52.04
N ARG A 411 45.40 -13.06 52.16
CA ARG A 411 44.82 -12.69 53.47
C ARG A 411 44.37 -13.90 54.28
N LEU A 412 43.70 -14.85 53.66
CA LEU A 412 43.27 -16.08 54.32
C LEU A 412 44.47 -16.89 54.85
N LYS A 413 45.58 -16.95 54.10
CA LYS A 413 46.83 -17.58 54.57
C LYS A 413 47.45 -16.84 55.75
N THR A 414 47.49 -15.50 55.72
CA THR A 414 48.02 -14.70 56.84
C THR A 414 47.19 -14.92 58.10
N ILE A 415 45.84 -14.86 57.99
CA ILE A 415 44.93 -15.08 59.12
C ILE A 415 45.07 -16.51 59.67
N GLN A 416 45.25 -17.52 58.81
CA GLN A 416 45.53 -18.89 59.25
C GLN A 416 46.84 -19.00 60.05
N GLY A 417 47.93 -18.39 59.55
CA GLY A 417 49.23 -18.38 60.25
C GLY A 417 49.22 -17.60 61.56
N GLU A 418 48.47 -16.48 61.63
CA GLU A 418 48.29 -15.70 62.86
C GLU A 418 47.52 -16.52 63.92
N LEU A 419 46.46 -17.22 63.53
CA LEU A 419 45.67 -18.08 64.43
C LEU A 419 46.48 -19.27 64.97
N GLU A 420 47.39 -19.83 64.16
CA GLU A 420 48.31 -20.89 64.58
C GLU A 420 49.39 -20.36 65.55
N SER A 421 49.93 -19.16 65.30
CA SER A 421 50.88 -18.50 66.19
C SER A 421 50.26 -18.12 67.54
N GLU A 422 49.02 -17.60 67.53
CA GLU A 422 48.30 -17.22 68.75
C GLU A 422 47.94 -18.45 69.61
N LYS A 423 47.57 -19.57 68.99
CA LYS A 423 47.43 -20.87 69.68
C LYS A 423 48.72 -21.29 70.37
N HIS A 424 49.87 -21.15 69.71
CA HIS A 424 51.17 -21.48 70.33
C HIS A 424 51.48 -20.57 71.54
N LYS A 425 51.24 -19.26 71.42
CA LYS A 425 51.48 -18.33 72.54
C LYS A 425 50.64 -18.63 73.78
N LYS A 426 49.35 -18.93 73.63
CA LYS A 426 48.49 -19.32 74.76
C LYS A 426 48.99 -20.59 75.46
N ILE A 427 49.45 -21.58 74.69
CA ILE A 427 50.05 -22.82 75.23
C ILE A 427 51.32 -22.55 76.05
N ASP A 428 52.09 -21.51 75.72
CA ASP A 428 53.31 -21.16 76.46
C ASP A 428 53.08 -20.18 77.62
N GLU A 429 52.05 -19.33 77.56
CA GLU A 429 51.62 -18.48 78.69
C GLU A 429 51.03 -19.29 79.85
N ASP A 430 50.19 -20.29 79.56
CA ASP A 430 49.61 -21.18 80.58
C ASP A 430 50.73 -21.90 81.39
N LYS A 431 51.77 -22.39 80.70
CA LYS A 431 52.93 -23.06 81.34
C LYS A 431 53.71 -22.14 82.29
N ARG A 432 53.84 -20.84 81.96
CA ARG A 432 54.52 -19.86 82.82
C ARG A 432 53.68 -19.51 84.05
N SER A 433 52.36 -19.41 83.88
CA SER A 433 51.42 -19.13 84.98
C SER A 433 51.41 -20.21 86.06
N GLU A 434 51.69 -21.46 85.73
CA GLU A 434 51.84 -22.54 86.71
C GLU A 434 53.18 -22.43 87.47
N GLN A 435 54.29 -22.18 86.78
CA GLN A 435 55.62 -22.07 87.38
C GLN A 435 55.72 -20.95 88.43
N GLU A 436 55.19 -19.75 88.14
CA GLU A 436 55.22 -18.62 89.08
C GLU A 436 54.41 -18.88 90.37
N LYS A 437 53.31 -19.64 90.27
CA LYS A 437 52.48 -20.04 91.43
C LYS A 437 53.15 -21.08 92.33
N GLU A 438 54.14 -21.80 91.82
CA GLU A 438 54.94 -22.77 92.58
C GLU A 438 56.07 -22.07 93.35
N GLU A 439 56.85 -21.19 92.70
CA GLU A 439 57.93 -20.45 93.36
C GLU A 439 57.44 -19.58 94.52
N PHE A 440 56.27 -18.92 94.37
CA PHE A 440 55.73 -18.05 95.41
C PHE A 440 55.43 -18.81 96.72
N ARG A 441 54.96 -20.07 96.63
CA ARG A 441 54.67 -20.89 97.82
C ARG A 441 55.95 -21.24 98.58
N GLN A 442 57.03 -21.56 97.86
CA GLN A 442 58.30 -21.96 98.49
C GLN A 442 58.96 -20.79 99.24
N ARG A 443 58.94 -19.57 98.68
CA ARG A 443 59.52 -18.38 99.34
C ARG A 443 58.82 -18.00 100.65
N SER A 444 57.50 -18.18 100.73
CA SER A 444 56.72 -17.87 101.93
C SER A 444 57.15 -18.70 103.16
N VAL A 445 57.34 -20.02 102.96
CA VAL A 445 57.70 -20.96 104.04
C VAL A 445 59.10 -20.69 104.60
N ILE A 446 60.04 -20.27 103.76
CA ILE A 446 61.44 -20.00 104.16
C ILE A 446 61.53 -18.75 105.04
N ALA A 447 60.78 -17.69 104.70
CA ALA A 447 60.82 -16.41 105.42
C ALA A 447 60.28 -16.47 106.86
N GLN A 448 59.37 -17.40 107.15
CA GLN A 448 58.83 -17.57 108.51
C GLN A 448 59.88 -18.16 109.47
N ARG A 449 60.66 -19.16 109.02
CA ARG A 449 61.70 -19.82 109.84
C ARG A 449 62.81 -18.88 110.30
N GLN A 450 63.24 -17.95 109.45
CA GLN A 450 64.35 -17.05 109.78
C GLN A 450 64.01 -16.04 110.89
N ARG A 451 62.75 -15.60 111.00
CA ARG A 451 62.32 -14.64 112.03
C ARG A 451 62.31 -15.21 113.46
N GLU A 452 62.15 -16.53 113.60
CA GLU A 452 62.18 -17.19 114.92
C GLU A 452 63.63 -17.35 115.44
N GLU A 453 64.61 -17.60 114.57
CA GLU A 453 66.02 -17.72 114.95
C GLU A 453 66.65 -16.37 115.38
N GLU A 454 66.28 -15.26 114.74
CA GLU A 454 66.82 -13.93 115.09
C GLU A 454 66.37 -13.46 116.48
N GLN A 455 65.12 -13.75 116.88
CA GLN A 455 64.61 -13.38 118.21
C GLN A 455 65.28 -14.15 119.37
N LEU A 456 65.80 -15.35 119.09
CA LEU A 456 66.55 -16.15 120.07
C LEU A 456 67.99 -15.63 120.24
N LYS A 457 68.67 -15.27 119.15
CA LYS A 457 70.05 -14.74 119.22
C LYS A 457 70.11 -13.36 119.88
N GLY A 458 69.11 -12.50 119.68
CA GLY A 458 69.08 -11.16 120.27
C GLY A 458 68.95 -11.12 121.81
N LYS A 459 68.51 -12.20 122.45
CA LYS A 459 68.41 -12.27 123.92
C LYS A 459 69.72 -12.65 124.61
N LEU A 460 70.52 -13.52 123.97
CA LEU A 460 71.80 -14.01 124.52
C LEU A 460 72.88 -12.91 124.55
N THR A 461 73.00 -12.12 123.48
CA THR A 461 74.01 -11.05 123.38
C THR A 461 73.76 -9.87 124.33
N ALA A 462 72.51 -9.64 124.75
CA ALA A 462 72.16 -8.60 125.71
C ALA A 462 72.60 -8.94 127.16
N GLU A 463 72.73 -10.23 127.49
CA GLU A 463 73.10 -10.68 128.84
C GLU A 463 74.63 -10.66 129.06
N GLU A 464 75.41 -11.01 128.03
CA GLU A 464 76.88 -10.97 128.07
C GLU A 464 77.44 -9.54 128.17
N SER A 465 76.88 -8.59 127.41
CA SER A 465 77.27 -7.17 127.44
C SER A 465 77.11 -6.54 128.84
N ARG A 466 76.20 -7.07 129.67
CA ARG A 466 75.93 -6.57 131.02
C ARG A 466 77.03 -6.98 132.02
N ARG A 467 77.53 -8.22 131.94
CA ARG A 467 78.65 -8.71 132.77
C ARG A 467 80.00 -8.05 132.44
N GLN A 468 80.18 -7.58 131.21
CA GLN A 468 81.44 -6.96 130.79
C GLN A 468 81.59 -5.53 131.32
N LYS A 469 80.47 -4.79 131.46
CA LYS A 469 80.45 -3.43 132.03
C LYS A 469 80.65 -3.37 133.54
N GLU A 470 80.38 -4.46 134.28
CA GLU A 470 80.67 -4.53 135.72
C GLU A 470 82.15 -4.79 136.04
N ARG A 471 82.94 -5.35 135.10
CA ARG A 471 84.38 -5.58 135.31
C ARG A 471 85.26 -4.37 134.98
N GLN A 472 84.84 -3.53 134.04
CA GLN A 472 85.56 -2.28 133.71
C GLN A 472 85.31 -1.14 134.72
N ALA A 473 84.65 -1.43 135.85
CA ALA A 473 84.49 -0.52 136.98
C ALA A 473 85.60 -0.64 138.04
N GLN A 474 86.69 -1.38 137.77
CA GLN A 474 87.77 -1.63 138.75
C GLN A 474 89.21 -1.34 138.27
N GLU A 475 89.45 -1.03 136.98
CA GLU A 475 90.82 -0.92 136.41
C GLU A 475 91.13 0.49 135.83
N GLY A 476 90.83 1.56 136.58
CA GLY A 476 91.08 2.93 136.12
C GLY A 476 91.12 4.01 137.22
N ALA A 477 91.45 3.63 138.44
CA ALA A 477 91.42 4.52 139.62
C ALA A 477 92.80 4.93 140.16
N GLU A 478 93.90 4.38 139.63
CA GLU A 478 95.28 4.71 140.01
C GLU A 478 96.18 4.82 138.76
N GLU A 479 97.21 5.67 138.85
CA GLU A 479 98.21 6.00 137.81
C GLU A 479 97.76 6.83 136.60
N THR A 480 97.58 8.15 136.82
CA THR A 480 98.31 9.26 136.14
C THR A 480 97.69 10.63 136.53
N PHE A 481 98.36 11.78 136.70
CA PHE A 481 99.78 12.12 136.96
C PHE A 481 100.84 11.72 135.91
N LEU A 482 101.56 12.63 135.24
CA LEU A 482 101.58 14.11 135.17
C LEU A 482 102.01 14.49 133.74
N GLU A 483 101.52 15.62 133.21
CA GLU A 483 101.93 16.32 131.96
C GLU A 483 102.25 15.48 130.70
N GLU A 484 101.46 15.65 129.63
CA GLU A 484 101.90 16.20 128.32
C GLU A 484 100.68 16.52 127.41
#